data_AF-A0A258SQ03-F1
#
_entry.id   AF-A0A258SQ03-F1
#
_cell.length_a   1.000
_cell.length_b   1.000
_cell.length_c   1.000
_cell.angle_alpha   90.00
_cell.angle_beta   90.00
_cell.angle_gamma   90.00
#
_symmetry.space_group_name_H-M   'P 1'
#
loop_
_entity.id
_entity.type
_entity.pdbx_description
1 polymer ?
#
loop_
_entity_poly.entity_id
_entity_poly.type
_entity_poly.pdbx_seq_one_letter_code
_entity_poly.pdbx_strand_id
1 'polypeptide(L)'
;MNTATRPAPQAAFVAPKDLRPQEPAPVSNRGIYGWSRAHLFGSVGQVLLTLLGIFVVYVTIPPLLKFFIFDAVWSGAGRDACLPEKIGRPVGACWPFIYAKFNQILYGFYPESERWRVNVVYFLGAALLAPLLFPKVPYKRLNALAFFGVYPVVCFVLLTGGNLSFNNFLLGGTGLENLSGSFAGLRLSYWVQFIIVTGLACGIAALAAPVFGGSRRGAVHGTLSAFGILALVLLAMDLDFGLQEVETRQWGGLLVTLVIAVTGIVVSLPLGILLALGRRSNLPLVKISSIVFIEFWRGVPLITVLFFATYMLPLFLPGRFSIDGLLRALVGVALFASAYMAEVVRGGLQ
;
A
#
# COMPACT_ATOMS: atom_id res chain seq x y z
N MET A 1 -45.10 35.73 56.46
CA MET A 1 -45.31 34.28 56.23
C MET A 1 -44.73 33.93 54.87
N ASN A 2 -43.62 33.20 54.85
CA ASN A 2 -43.25 32.25 53.79
C ASN A 2 -42.02 31.48 54.27
N THR A 3 -42.27 30.31 54.83
CA THR A 3 -41.28 29.34 55.32
C THR A 3 -40.50 28.75 54.16
N ALA A 4 -39.19 29.02 54.12
CA ALA A 4 -38.27 28.38 53.20
C ALA A 4 -38.15 26.89 53.52
N THR A 5 -38.58 26.03 52.60
CA THR A 5 -38.38 24.58 52.65
C THR A 5 -36.93 24.26 52.29
N ARG A 6 -36.17 23.74 53.26
CA ARG A 6 -34.83 23.17 53.00
C ARG A 6 -34.97 21.91 52.12
N PRO A 7 -34.15 21.72 51.07
CA PRO A 7 -34.14 20.46 50.33
C PRO A 7 -33.58 19.34 51.21
N ALA A 8 -34.18 18.16 51.12
CA ALA A 8 -33.74 16.97 51.83
C ALA A 8 -32.31 16.58 51.42
N PRO A 9 -31.49 16.01 52.34
CA PRO A 9 -30.13 15.63 52.01
C PRO A 9 -30.13 14.53 50.95
N GLN A 10 -29.33 14.71 49.88
CA GLN A 10 -29.07 13.65 48.90
C GLN A 10 -28.43 12.47 49.62
N ALA A 11 -29.10 11.32 49.59
CA ALA A 11 -28.57 10.09 50.17
C ALA A 11 -27.25 9.74 49.47
N ALA A 12 -26.14 9.88 50.19
CA ALA A 12 -24.86 9.34 49.76
C ALA A 12 -24.99 7.81 49.76
N PHE A 13 -24.97 7.19 48.57
CA PHE A 13 -24.95 5.74 48.44
C PHE A 13 -23.59 5.22 48.91
N VAL A 14 -23.48 4.92 50.21
CA VAL A 14 -22.33 4.23 50.78
C VAL A 14 -22.62 2.73 50.68
N ALA A 15 -21.78 2.01 49.92
CA ALA A 15 -21.87 0.56 49.84
C ALA A 15 -21.76 -0.04 51.24
N PRO A 16 -22.71 -0.90 51.69
CA PRO A 16 -22.62 -1.56 52.98
C PRO A 16 -21.31 -2.37 53.09
N LYS A 17 -20.70 -2.42 54.27
CA LYS A 17 -19.51 -3.24 54.53
C LYS A 17 -19.76 -4.75 54.34
N ASP A 18 -21.02 -5.14 54.29
CA ASP A 18 -21.48 -6.52 54.13
C ASP A 18 -21.85 -6.82 52.67
N LEU A 19 -20.98 -6.43 51.73
CA LEU A 19 -21.06 -6.92 50.35
C LEU A 19 -20.87 -8.44 50.41
N ARG A 20 -21.94 -9.19 50.15
CA ARG A 20 -21.85 -10.64 49.94
C ARG A 20 -20.70 -10.89 48.96
N PRO A 21 -19.84 -11.91 49.19
CA PRO A 21 -18.81 -12.27 48.22
C PRO A 21 -19.46 -12.38 46.86
N GLN A 22 -18.89 -11.72 45.86
CA GLN A 22 -19.48 -11.61 44.54
C GLN A 22 -19.71 -13.03 44.00
N GLU A 23 -20.96 -13.48 44.00
CA GLU A 23 -21.30 -14.82 43.52
C GLU A 23 -20.89 -14.91 42.06
N PRO A 24 -20.23 -16.01 41.64
CA PRO A 24 -19.82 -16.14 40.27
C PRO A 24 -21.07 -16.10 39.39
N ALA A 25 -20.97 -15.41 38.24
CA ALA A 25 -22.08 -15.28 37.31
C ALA A 25 -22.73 -16.66 37.02
N PRO A 26 -24.07 -16.73 36.87
CA PRO A 26 -24.77 -17.97 36.59
C PRO A 26 -24.12 -18.74 35.45
N VAL A 27 -24.07 -20.08 35.54
CA VAL A 27 -23.49 -20.95 34.50
C VAL A 27 -24.05 -20.69 33.10
N SER A 28 -25.28 -20.17 32.99
CA SER A 28 -25.90 -19.76 31.72
C SER A 28 -25.24 -18.53 31.07
N ASN A 29 -24.48 -17.73 31.82
CA ASN A 29 -23.89 -16.46 31.40
C ASN A 29 -22.36 -16.49 31.38
N ARG A 30 -21.73 -17.64 31.70
CA ARG A 30 -20.28 -17.80 31.72
C ARG A 30 -19.81 -18.94 30.82
N GLY A 31 -18.56 -18.84 30.36
CA GLY A 31 -17.90 -19.87 29.54
C GLY A 31 -18.46 -20.00 28.13
N ILE A 32 -18.07 -21.07 27.46
CA ILE A 32 -18.39 -21.33 26.04
C ILE A 32 -19.90 -21.46 25.83
N TYR A 33 -20.61 -22.11 26.76
CA TYR A 33 -22.06 -22.30 26.67
C TYR A 33 -22.83 -20.98 26.77
N GLY A 34 -22.50 -20.12 27.74
CA GLY A 34 -23.11 -18.80 27.85
C GLY A 34 -22.80 -17.91 26.65
N TRP A 35 -21.57 -17.98 26.12
CA TRP A 35 -21.17 -17.28 24.91
C TRP A 35 -21.96 -17.75 23.68
N SER A 36 -22.10 -19.07 23.47
CA SER A 36 -22.81 -19.64 22.32
C SER A 36 -24.30 -19.30 22.36
N ARG A 37 -24.91 -19.36 23.55
CA ARG A 37 -26.31 -18.97 23.72
C ARG A 37 -26.51 -17.48 23.44
N ALA A 38 -25.58 -16.61 23.86
CA ALA A 38 -25.70 -15.17 23.67
C ALA A 38 -25.44 -14.71 22.21
N HIS A 39 -24.60 -15.42 21.45
CA HIS A 39 -24.16 -14.96 20.12
C HIS A 39 -24.66 -15.82 18.94
N LEU A 40 -24.80 -17.13 19.11
CA LEU A 40 -25.20 -18.05 18.04
C LEU A 40 -26.69 -18.37 18.07
N PHE A 41 -27.27 -18.47 19.27
CA PHE A 41 -28.64 -18.96 19.46
C PHE A 41 -29.53 -18.02 20.30
N GLY A 42 -29.15 -16.74 20.42
CA GLY A 42 -29.84 -15.78 21.29
C GLY A 42 -31.14 -15.24 20.71
N SER A 43 -31.30 -15.27 19.39
CA SER A 43 -32.52 -14.88 18.67
C SER A 43 -32.75 -15.74 17.43
N VAL A 44 -33.99 -15.76 16.91
CA VAL A 44 -34.32 -16.50 15.67
C VAL A 44 -33.41 -16.08 14.50
N GLY A 45 -33.11 -14.78 14.38
CA GLY A 45 -32.19 -14.28 13.35
C GLY A 45 -30.78 -14.81 13.51
N GLN A 46 -30.25 -14.88 14.74
CA GLN A 46 -28.93 -15.46 15.02
C GLN A 46 -28.89 -16.96 14.74
N VAL A 47 -29.96 -17.69 15.08
CA VAL A 47 -30.08 -19.11 14.76
C VAL A 47 -30.04 -19.33 13.25
N LEU A 48 -30.82 -18.56 12.48
CA LEU A 48 -30.83 -18.65 11.01
C LEU A 48 -29.46 -18.30 10.40
N LEU A 49 -28.80 -17.24 10.88
CA LEU A 49 -27.45 -16.89 10.44
C LEU A 49 -26.42 -17.97 10.80
N THR A 50 -26.55 -18.59 11.97
CA THR A 50 -25.69 -19.70 12.38
C THR A 50 -25.89 -20.92 11.48
N LEU A 51 -27.14 -21.29 11.18
CA LEU A 51 -27.45 -22.39 10.26
C LEU A 51 -26.97 -22.10 8.84
N LEU A 52 -27.14 -20.87 8.35
CA LEU A 52 -26.61 -20.43 7.06
C LEU A 52 -25.08 -20.50 7.04
N GLY A 53 -24.41 -20.04 8.10
CA GLY A 53 -22.96 -20.13 8.24
C GLY A 53 -22.46 -21.57 8.20
N ILE A 54 -23.12 -22.48 8.93
CA ILE A 54 -22.81 -23.92 8.89
C ILE A 54 -23.02 -24.47 7.48
N PHE A 55 -24.12 -24.12 6.81
CA PHE A 55 -24.38 -24.54 5.43
C PHE A 55 -23.30 -24.07 4.46
N VAL A 56 -22.89 -22.79 4.52
CA VAL A 56 -21.81 -22.25 3.68
C VAL A 56 -20.49 -22.97 3.94
N VAL A 57 -20.15 -23.21 5.21
CA VAL A 57 -18.96 -23.98 5.60
C VAL A 57 -19.03 -25.40 5.05
N TYR A 58 -20.18 -26.07 5.19
CA TYR A 58 -20.38 -27.43 4.71
C TYR A 58 -20.32 -27.56 3.19
N VAL A 59 -20.80 -26.57 2.44
CA VAL A 59 -20.73 -26.59 0.97
C VAL A 59 -19.35 -26.17 0.45
N THR A 60 -18.60 -25.36 1.20
CA THR A 60 -17.35 -24.75 0.73
C THR A 60 -16.11 -25.52 1.19
N ILE A 61 -16.02 -25.88 2.47
CA ILE A 61 -14.81 -26.44 3.06
C ILE A 61 -14.51 -27.86 2.57
N PRO A 62 -15.45 -28.82 2.54
CA PRO A 62 -15.16 -30.18 2.09
C PRO A 62 -14.66 -30.26 0.64
N PRO A 63 -15.24 -29.57 -0.36
CA PRO A 63 -14.67 -29.54 -1.71
C PRO A 63 -13.29 -28.91 -1.77
N LEU A 64 -13.02 -27.85 -1.00
CA LEU A 64 -11.69 -27.24 -0.94
C LEU A 64 -10.66 -28.19 -0.33
N LEU A 65 -10.98 -28.87 0.77
CA LEU A 65 -10.07 -29.86 1.36
C LEU A 65 -9.83 -31.04 0.42
N LYS A 66 -10.88 -31.47 -0.29
CA LYS A 66 -10.78 -32.49 -1.33
C LYS A 66 -9.80 -32.05 -2.42
N PHE A 67 -9.94 -30.85 -2.94
CA PHE A 67 -9.06 -30.32 -3.98
C PHE A 67 -7.61 -30.07 -3.49
N PHE A 68 -7.43 -29.38 -2.37
CA PHE A 68 -6.10 -28.93 -1.92
C PHE A 68 -5.29 -29.98 -1.18
N ILE A 69 -5.95 -30.96 -0.54
CA ILE A 69 -5.29 -31.93 0.34
C ILE A 69 -5.51 -33.35 -0.15
N PHE A 70 -6.77 -33.82 -0.22
CA PHE A 70 -7.04 -35.24 -0.40
C PHE A 70 -6.79 -35.75 -1.83
N ASP A 71 -7.16 -34.98 -2.84
CA ASP A 71 -6.95 -35.30 -4.26
C ASP A 71 -5.71 -34.60 -4.84
N ALA A 72 -4.95 -33.87 -4.02
CA ALA A 72 -3.76 -33.17 -4.46
C ALA A 72 -2.63 -34.14 -4.86
N VAL A 73 -1.88 -33.75 -5.88
CA VAL A 73 -0.70 -34.46 -6.36
C VAL A 73 0.52 -33.75 -5.83
N TRP A 74 1.32 -34.44 -5.00
CA TRP A 74 2.47 -33.85 -4.30
C TRP A 74 3.81 -34.10 -5.01
N SER A 75 3.90 -35.16 -5.80
CA SER A 75 5.14 -35.62 -6.44
C SER A 75 4.97 -35.81 -7.94
N GLY A 76 5.98 -35.44 -8.73
CA GLY A 76 5.98 -35.57 -10.19
C GLY A 76 7.02 -34.65 -10.82
N ALA A 77 7.43 -34.95 -12.06
CA ALA A 77 8.42 -34.16 -12.79
C ALA A 77 7.84 -32.90 -13.46
N GLY A 78 6.52 -32.85 -13.68
CA GLY A 78 5.87 -31.76 -14.41
C GLY A 78 4.34 -31.81 -14.32
N ARG A 79 3.67 -31.00 -15.15
CA ARG A 79 2.20 -30.91 -15.21
C ARG A 79 1.55 -32.23 -15.63
N ASP A 80 2.22 -32.99 -16.48
CA ASP A 80 1.72 -34.26 -17.02
C ASP A 80 1.52 -35.31 -15.92
N ALA A 81 2.25 -35.20 -14.80
CA ALA A 81 2.06 -36.03 -13.62
C ALA A 81 0.71 -35.80 -12.92
N CYS A 82 0.02 -34.70 -13.23
CA CYS A 82 -1.28 -34.33 -12.66
C CYS A 82 -2.46 -34.61 -13.59
N LEU A 83 -2.27 -35.39 -14.66
CA LEU A 83 -3.32 -35.74 -15.59
C LEU A 83 -4.20 -36.87 -15.02
N PRO A 84 -5.55 -36.72 -15.02
CA PRO A 84 -6.45 -37.76 -14.52
C PRO A 84 -6.21 -39.12 -15.19
N GLU A 85 -5.85 -39.12 -16.47
CA GLU A 85 -5.59 -40.33 -17.27
C GLU A 85 -4.37 -41.11 -16.76
N LYS A 86 -3.37 -40.42 -16.18
CA LYS A 86 -2.16 -41.07 -15.63
C LYS A 86 -2.36 -41.56 -14.20
N ILE A 87 -3.19 -40.89 -13.41
CA ILE A 87 -3.35 -41.18 -11.97
C ILE A 87 -4.56 -42.12 -11.73
N GLY A 88 -5.52 -42.18 -12.65
CA GLY A 88 -6.69 -43.05 -12.54
C GLY A 88 -7.69 -42.61 -11.46
N ARG A 89 -7.62 -41.35 -11.01
CA ARG A 89 -8.55 -40.75 -10.04
C ARG A 89 -8.76 -39.27 -10.36
N PRO A 90 -9.85 -38.63 -9.88
CA PRO A 90 -9.98 -37.18 -9.92
C PRO A 90 -8.77 -36.52 -9.25
N VAL A 91 -8.22 -35.51 -9.91
CA VAL A 91 -7.03 -34.77 -9.48
C VAL A 91 -7.43 -33.39 -8.96
N GLY A 92 -6.90 -33.06 -7.80
CA GLY A 92 -7.00 -31.75 -7.18
C GLY A 92 -5.82 -30.85 -7.56
N ALA A 93 -5.24 -30.16 -6.57
CA ALA A 93 -4.11 -29.27 -6.76
C ALA A 93 -2.86 -30.01 -7.27
N CYS A 94 -2.17 -29.40 -8.24
CA CYS A 94 -0.97 -29.95 -8.87
C CYS A 94 0.30 -29.26 -8.35
N TRP A 95 0.91 -29.78 -7.30
CA TRP A 95 2.17 -29.24 -6.75
C TRP A 95 3.40 -29.45 -7.64
N PRO A 96 3.55 -30.55 -8.42
CA PRO A 96 4.64 -30.71 -9.38
C PRO A 96 4.78 -29.54 -10.35
N PHE A 97 3.66 -28.98 -10.81
CA PHE A 97 3.67 -27.79 -11.65
C PHE A 97 4.20 -26.56 -10.90
N ILE A 98 3.81 -26.37 -9.65
CA ILE A 98 4.29 -25.27 -8.81
C ILE A 98 5.79 -25.39 -8.59
N TYR A 99 6.32 -26.58 -8.26
CA TYR A 99 7.75 -26.79 -8.11
C TYR A 99 8.52 -26.53 -9.41
N ALA A 100 8.01 -27.04 -10.54
CA ALA A 100 8.64 -26.83 -11.85
C ALA A 100 8.63 -25.35 -12.30
N LYS A 101 7.66 -24.55 -11.85
CA LYS A 101 7.53 -23.12 -12.20
C LYS A 101 7.86 -22.16 -11.06
N PHE A 102 8.38 -22.66 -9.94
CA PHE A 102 8.68 -21.86 -8.75
C PHE A 102 9.61 -20.68 -9.07
N ASN A 103 10.70 -20.94 -9.81
CA ASN A 103 11.63 -19.90 -10.23
C ASN A 103 10.99 -18.85 -11.15
N GLN A 104 10.06 -19.24 -12.03
CA GLN A 104 9.33 -18.28 -12.88
C GLN A 104 8.36 -17.42 -12.05
N ILE A 105 7.75 -17.98 -11.00
CA ILE A 105 6.83 -17.24 -10.11
C ILE A 105 7.59 -16.19 -9.29
N LEU A 106 8.74 -16.56 -8.73
CA LEU A 106 9.56 -15.67 -7.91
C LEU A 106 10.34 -14.66 -8.75
N TYR A 107 11.10 -15.14 -9.74
CA TYR A 107 12.06 -14.33 -10.48
C TYR A 107 11.57 -13.93 -11.87
N GLY A 108 10.58 -14.62 -12.45
CA GLY A 108 10.17 -14.36 -13.84
C GLY A 108 11.29 -14.69 -14.81
N PHE A 109 11.58 -13.74 -15.71
CA PHE A 109 12.68 -13.81 -16.68
C PHE A 109 13.94 -13.05 -16.19
N TYR A 110 14.03 -12.75 -14.90
CA TYR A 110 15.18 -12.07 -14.32
C TYR A 110 16.46 -12.91 -14.54
N PRO A 111 17.56 -12.29 -15.03
CA PRO A 111 18.80 -12.99 -15.35
C PRO A 111 19.31 -13.84 -14.18
N GLU A 112 19.74 -15.07 -14.45
CA GLU A 112 20.10 -16.03 -13.39
C GLU A 112 21.23 -15.52 -12.49
N SER A 113 22.23 -14.86 -13.09
CA SER A 113 23.36 -14.26 -12.39
C SER A 113 22.96 -13.12 -11.45
N GLU A 114 21.80 -12.50 -11.65
CA GLU A 114 21.35 -11.32 -10.92
C GLU A 114 20.19 -11.61 -9.96
N ARG A 115 19.71 -12.86 -9.89
CA ARG A 115 18.62 -13.28 -8.97
C ARG A 115 18.93 -13.03 -7.50
N TRP A 116 20.21 -12.93 -7.12
CA TRP A 116 20.62 -12.56 -5.77
C TRP A 116 20.03 -11.21 -5.34
N ARG A 117 19.87 -10.25 -6.27
CA ARG A 117 19.27 -8.94 -5.98
C ARG A 117 17.82 -9.07 -5.52
N VAL A 118 17.06 -9.92 -6.20
CA VAL A 118 15.67 -10.25 -5.85
C VAL A 118 15.59 -10.94 -4.49
N ASN A 119 16.51 -11.86 -4.19
CA ASN A 119 16.59 -12.53 -2.89
C ASN A 119 16.90 -11.57 -1.75
N VAL A 120 17.82 -10.63 -1.98
CA VAL A 120 18.14 -9.56 -1.02
C VAL A 120 16.90 -8.70 -0.77
N VAL A 121 16.14 -8.33 -1.82
CA VAL A 121 14.88 -7.60 -1.66
C VAL A 121 13.88 -8.36 -0.79
N TYR A 122 13.64 -9.65 -1.08
CA TYR A 122 12.73 -10.46 -0.26
C TYR A 122 13.20 -10.57 1.20
N PHE A 123 14.48 -10.83 1.41
CA PHE A 123 15.05 -10.95 2.75
C PHE A 123 14.95 -9.63 3.53
N LEU A 124 15.37 -8.51 2.93
CA LEU A 124 15.27 -7.19 3.55
C LEU A 124 13.82 -6.82 3.85
N GLY A 125 12.90 -7.09 2.91
CA GLY A 125 11.48 -6.86 3.10
C GLY A 125 10.95 -7.62 4.30
N ALA A 126 11.25 -8.92 4.40
CA ALA A 126 10.85 -9.75 5.54
C ALA A 126 11.51 -9.29 6.85
N ALA A 127 12.80 -8.96 6.83
CA ALA A 127 13.56 -8.54 7.99
C ALA A 127 13.08 -7.20 8.56
N LEU A 128 12.64 -6.27 7.71
CA LEU A 128 12.09 -4.98 8.13
C LEU A 128 10.60 -5.07 8.50
N LEU A 129 9.84 -5.93 7.81
CA LEU A 129 8.42 -6.12 8.09
C LEU A 129 8.18 -6.88 9.39
N ALA A 130 8.89 -8.00 9.64
CA ALA A 130 8.64 -8.85 10.80
C ALA A 130 8.65 -8.07 12.14
N PRO A 131 9.64 -7.21 12.45
CA PRO A 131 9.63 -6.45 13.69
C PRO A 131 8.52 -5.37 13.75
N LEU A 132 7.96 -4.93 12.62
CA LEU A 132 6.79 -4.05 12.61
C LEU A 132 5.51 -4.78 13.05
N LEU A 133 5.40 -6.09 12.78
CA LEU A 133 4.25 -6.90 13.20
C LEU A 133 4.21 -7.15 14.71
N PHE A 134 5.38 -7.22 15.37
CA PHE A 134 5.45 -7.49 16.81
C PHE A 134 5.37 -6.20 17.65
N PRO A 135 4.35 -6.01 18.50
CA PRO A 135 4.20 -4.78 19.29
C PRO A 135 5.31 -4.52 20.32
N LYS A 136 6.03 -5.57 20.74
CA LYS A 136 7.03 -5.53 21.82
C LYS A 136 8.42 -5.07 21.39
N VAL A 137 8.68 -4.90 20.08
CA VAL A 137 10.02 -4.59 19.57
C VAL A 137 10.36 -3.11 19.80
N PRO A 138 11.54 -2.78 20.36
CA PRO A 138 11.99 -1.39 20.55
C PRO A 138 12.29 -0.69 19.21
N TYR A 139 12.37 0.64 19.21
CA TYR A 139 12.72 1.48 18.04
C TYR A 139 11.80 1.33 16.81
N LYS A 140 10.53 0.96 17.02
CA LYS A 140 9.54 0.73 15.94
C LYS A 140 9.40 1.90 14.95
N ARG A 141 9.54 3.15 15.41
CA ARG A 141 9.49 4.34 14.54
C ARG A 141 10.64 4.38 13.53
N LEU A 142 11.86 4.03 13.97
CA LEU A 142 13.02 3.97 13.09
C LEU A 142 12.88 2.82 12.10
N ASN A 143 12.40 1.65 12.54
CA ASN A 143 12.13 0.53 11.63
C ASN A 143 11.03 0.88 10.60
N ALA A 144 10.00 1.62 11.01
CA ALA A 144 8.97 2.11 10.08
C ALA A 144 9.56 3.08 9.04
N LEU A 145 10.45 3.99 9.45
CA LEU A 145 11.15 4.88 8.52
C LEU A 145 12.07 4.10 7.56
N ALA A 146 12.75 3.07 8.06
CA ALA A 146 13.56 2.19 7.21
C ALA A 146 12.69 1.43 6.20
N PHE A 147 11.56 0.86 6.62
CA PHE A 147 10.67 0.08 5.75
C PHE A 147 9.87 0.93 4.75
N PHE A 148 9.35 2.09 5.17
CA PHE A 148 8.52 2.93 4.29
C PHE A 148 9.34 3.98 3.54
N GLY A 149 10.49 4.41 4.06
CA GLY A 149 11.33 5.43 3.42
C GLY A 149 12.49 4.83 2.63
N VAL A 150 13.33 4.04 3.29
CA VAL A 150 14.61 3.58 2.71
C VAL A 150 14.42 2.35 1.82
N TYR A 151 13.65 1.37 2.28
CA TYR A 151 13.48 0.09 1.59
C TYR A 151 12.91 0.21 0.16
N PRO A 152 11.90 1.05 -0.16
CA PRO A 152 11.43 1.20 -1.54
C PRO A 152 12.51 1.73 -2.48
N VAL A 153 13.36 2.63 -1.99
CA VAL A 153 14.51 3.18 -2.74
C VAL A 153 15.55 2.09 -2.99
N VAL A 154 15.89 1.31 -1.95
CA VAL A 154 16.80 0.17 -2.07
C VAL A 154 16.25 -0.89 -3.02
N CYS A 155 14.96 -1.20 -2.95
CA CYS A 155 14.29 -2.11 -3.89
C CYS A 155 14.40 -1.63 -5.32
N PHE A 156 14.15 -0.35 -5.57
CA PHE A 156 14.30 0.22 -6.91
C PHE A 156 15.72 0.00 -7.43
N VAL A 157 16.72 0.47 -6.67
CA VAL A 157 18.14 0.37 -7.05
C VAL A 157 18.56 -1.08 -7.30
N LEU A 158 18.22 -2.00 -6.39
CA LEU A 158 18.60 -3.41 -6.53
C LEU A 158 17.92 -4.08 -7.73
N LEU A 159 16.64 -3.78 -7.98
CA LEU A 159 15.90 -4.49 -9.01
C LEU A 159 16.14 -3.95 -10.42
N THR A 160 16.33 -2.63 -10.58
CA THR A 160 16.61 -2.02 -11.88
C THR A 160 18.11 -1.94 -12.16
N GLY A 161 18.97 -1.86 -11.14
CA GLY A 161 20.39 -1.55 -11.26
C GLY A 161 20.74 -0.08 -11.00
N GLY A 162 19.76 0.74 -10.60
CA GLY A 162 19.93 2.20 -10.49
C GLY A 162 19.84 2.88 -11.86
N ASN A 163 20.43 4.08 -11.99
CA ASN A 163 20.52 4.86 -13.23
C ASN A 163 19.14 5.25 -13.80
N LEU A 164 18.61 6.40 -13.35
CA LEU A 164 17.31 6.88 -13.82
C LEU A 164 17.42 7.29 -15.29
N SER A 165 16.92 6.44 -16.20
CA SER A 165 16.97 6.68 -17.65
C SER A 165 15.94 7.72 -18.16
N PHE A 166 15.60 8.72 -17.34
CA PHE A 166 14.69 9.81 -17.72
C PHE A 166 15.41 10.84 -18.58
N ASN A 167 15.60 10.55 -19.86
CA ASN A 167 16.17 11.53 -20.81
C ASN A 167 15.22 12.74 -21.02
N ASN A 168 13.91 12.53 -20.86
CA ASN A 168 12.88 13.53 -21.12
C ASN A 168 11.94 13.66 -19.91
N PHE A 169 12.36 14.37 -18.85
CA PHE A 169 11.56 14.54 -17.64
C PHE A 169 10.29 15.40 -17.88
N LEU A 170 10.30 16.68 -17.51
CA LEU A 170 9.14 17.58 -17.70
C LEU A 170 9.37 18.63 -18.79
N LEU A 171 10.63 18.86 -19.20
CA LEU A 171 11.01 19.89 -20.17
C LEU A 171 11.58 19.27 -21.48
N GLY A 172 11.07 18.10 -21.87
CA GLY A 172 11.43 17.48 -23.15
C GLY A 172 11.03 18.36 -24.33
N GLY A 173 11.93 18.58 -25.28
CA GLY A 173 11.76 19.47 -26.44
C GLY A 173 12.19 20.93 -26.23
N THR A 174 12.75 21.29 -25.06
CA THR A 174 13.31 22.63 -24.80
C THR A 174 14.77 22.78 -25.28
N GLY A 175 15.36 21.74 -25.87
CA GLY A 175 16.78 21.69 -26.26
C GLY A 175 17.74 21.33 -25.11
N LEU A 176 17.28 21.35 -23.84
CA LEU A 176 18.03 20.90 -22.66
C LEU A 176 18.34 19.38 -22.66
N GLU A 177 17.68 18.63 -23.54
CA GLU A 177 17.94 17.21 -23.79
C GLU A 177 19.29 16.96 -24.50
N ASN A 178 19.83 17.96 -25.19
CA ASN A 178 21.13 17.89 -25.86
C ASN A 178 22.30 18.16 -24.90
N LEU A 179 22.03 18.43 -23.62
CA LEU A 179 23.07 18.51 -22.58
C LEU A 179 23.62 17.08 -22.34
N SER A 180 24.51 16.67 -23.22
CA SER A 180 25.23 15.41 -23.11
C SER A 180 26.37 15.56 -22.10
N GLY A 181 26.42 14.65 -21.15
CA GLY A 181 27.44 14.64 -20.10
C GLY A 181 26.93 13.97 -18.84
N SER A 182 27.77 13.10 -18.26
CA SER A 182 27.60 12.59 -16.92
C SER A 182 28.71 13.12 -16.04
N PHE A 183 28.37 13.47 -14.80
CA PHE A 183 29.37 13.83 -13.79
C PHE A 183 29.19 12.88 -12.61
N ALA A 184 30.24 12.11 -12.29
CA ALA A 184 30.20 11.09 -11.24
C ALA A 184 29.03 10.09 -11.38
N GLY A 185 28.69 9.70 -12.61
CA GLY A 185 27.58 8.79 -12.92
C GLY A 185 26.20 9.46 -13.00
N LEU A 186 26.05 10.70 -12.52
CA LEU A 186 24.78 11.45 -12.58
C LEU A 186 24.61 12.13 -13.93
N ARG A 187 23.41 12.02 -14.53
CA ARG A 187 23.10 12.61 -15.84
C ARG A 187 22.82 14.11 -15.70
N LEU A 188 23.67 14.96 -16.29
CA LEU A 188 23.54 16.42 -16.14
C LEU A 188 22.21 16.97 -16.65
N SER A 189 21.71 16.44 -17.78
CA SER A 189 20.44 16.85 -18.38
C SER A 189 19.26 16.71 -17.41
N TYR A 190 19.19 15.61 -16.65
CA TYR A 190 18.13 15.36 -15.67
C TYR A 190 18.19 16.34 -14.49
N TRP A 191 19.35 16.47 -13.87
CA TRP A 191 19.53 17.31 -12.68
C TRP A 191 19.34 18.80 -12.98
N VAL A 192 19.76 19.27 -14.15
CA VAL A 192 19.51 20.64 -14.60
C VAL A 192 18.01 20.89 -14.78
N GLN A 193 17.29 19.98 -15.46
CA GLN A 193 15.83 20.09 -15.59
C GLN A 193 15.14 20.08 -14.22
N PHE A 194 15.58 19.23 -13.29
CA PHE A 194 15.04 19.17 -11.94
C PHE A 194 15.20 20.49 -11.18
N ILE A 195 16.37 21.12 -11.26
CA ILE A 195 16.65 22.42 -10.62
C ILE A 195 15.75 23.51 -11.22
N ILE A 196 15.61 23.55 -12.54
CA ILE A 196 14.75 24.53 -13.23
C ILE A 196 13.28 24.35 -12.79
N VAL A 197 12.78 23.12 -12.78
CA VAL A 197 11.42 22.80 -12.34
C VAL A 197 11.20 23.19 -10.87
N THR A 198 12.19 22.93 -10.01
CA THR A 198 12.15 23.33 -8.61
C THR A 198 12.08 24.85 -8.45
N GLY A 199 12.86 25.60 -9.24
CA GLY A 199 12.81 27.06 -9.29
C GLY A 199 11.44 27.60 -9.73
N LEU A 200 10.88 27.03 -10.80
CA LEU A 200 9.53 27.36 -11.28
C LEU A 200 8.45 27.05 -10.24
N ALA A 201 8.52 25.88 -9.60
CA ALA A 201 7.59 25.49 -8.54
C ALA A 201 7.66 26.44 -7.34
N CYS A 202 8.86 26.85 -6.92
CA CYS A 202 9.05 27.85 -5.86
C CYS A 202 8.49 29.22 -6.27
N GLY A 203 8.69 29.64 -7.52
CA GLY A 203 8.13 30.88 -8.07
C GLY A 203 6.60 30.87 -8.05
N ILE A 204 5.99 29.80 -8.55
CA ILE A 204 4.53 29.61 -8.53
C ILE A 204 4.01 29.60 -7.08
N ALA A 205 4.67 28.88 -6.18
CA ALA A 205 4.30 28.84 -4.76
C ALA A 205 4.37 30.22 -4.10
N ALA A 206 5.40 31.02 -4.41
CA ALA A 206 5.55 32.38 -3.88
C ALA A 206 4.45 33.34 -4.40
N LEU A 207 4.04 33.19 -5.66
CA LEU A 207 2.97 33.98 -6.26
C LEU A 207 1.57 33.56 -5.77
N ALA A 208 1.37 32.27 -5.56
CA ALA A 208 0.13 31.70 -5.05
C ALA A 208 -0.08 31.96 -3.56
N ALA A 209 0.99 31.98 -2.76
CA ALA A 209 0.94 32.16 -1.30
C ALA A 209 0.00 33.30 -0.83
N PRO A 210 0.12 34.55 -1.33
CA PRO A 210 -0.76 35.64 -0.90
C PRO A 210 -2.23 35.43 -1.30
N VAL A 211 -2.52 34.74 -2.42
CA VAL A 211 -3.89 34.41 -2.84
C VAL A 211 -4.56 33.46 -1.84
N PHE A 212 -3.77 32.59 -1.20
CA PHE A 212 -4.24 31.62 -0.21
C PHE A 212 -4.03 32.06 1.25
N GLY A 213 -3.69 33.34 1.48
CA GLY A 213 -3.46 33.87 2.83
C GLY A 213 -2.21 33.30 3.52
N GLY A 214 -1.29 32.69 2.77
CA GLY A 214 -0.04 32.14 3.25
C GLY A 214 1.15 33.09 3.11
N SER A 215 2.19 32.89 3.94
CA SER A 215 3.45 33.62 3.83
C SER A 215 4.24 33.16 2.59
N ARG A 216 4.72 34.10 1.77
CA ARG A 216 5.60 33.80 0.61
C ARG A 216 6.83 33.02 1.03
N ARG A 217 7.48 33.40 2.14
CA ARG A 217 8.65 32.69 2.68
C ARG A 217 8.28 31.28 3.11
N GLY A 218 7.15 31.12 3.80
CA GLY A 218 6.66 29.80 4.24
C GLY A 218 6.38 28.87 3.07
N ALA A 219 5.71 29.37 2.03
CA ALA A 219 5.43 28.61 0.81
C ALA A 219 6.72 28.18 0.09
N VAL A 220 7.68 29.09 -0.09
CA VAL A 220 8.96 28.76 -0.72
C VAL A 220 9.76 27.74 0.10
N HIS A 221 9.88 27.92 1.42
CA HIS A 221 10.56 26.93 2.27
C HIS A 221 9.86 25.57 2.29
N GLY A 222 8.53 25.54 2.27
CA GLY A 222 7.75 24.30 2.17
C GLY A 222 7.99 23.60 0.83
N THR A 223 7.94 24.33 -0.28
CA THR A 223 8.21 23.76 -1.61
C THR A 223 9.66 23.29 -1.72
N LEU A 224 10.63 24.09 -1.28
CA LEU A 224 12.04 23.73 -1.33
C LEU A 224 12.37 22.51 -0.47
N SER A 225 11.76 22.38 0.72
CA SER A 225 11.95 21.19 1.56
C SER A 225 11.34 19.93 0.94
N ALA A 226 10.14 20.03 0.36
CA ALA A 226 9.51 18.91 -0.35
C ALA A 226 10.33 18.46 -1.58
N PHE A 227 10.73 19.41 -2.44
CA PHE A 227 11.57 19.12 -3.60
C PHE A 227 12.98 18.70 -3.19
N GLY A 228 13.53 19.18 -2.08
CA GLY A 228 14.82 18.74 -1.55
C GLY A 228 14.81 17.29 -1.06
N ILE A 229 13.74 16.87 -0.36
CA ILE A 229 13.54 15.47 0.03
C ILE A 229 13.40 14.59 -1.22
N LEU A 230 12.59 15.03 -2.17
CA LEU A 230 12.41 14.33 -3.45
C LEU A 230 13.75 14.23 -4.22
N ALA A 231 14.53 15.31 -4.26
CA ALA A 231 15.86 15.33 -4.88
C ALA A 231 16.79 14.33 -4.21
N LEU A 232 16.81 14.26 -2.89
CA LEU A 232 17.66 13.31 -2.15
C LEU A 232 17.27 11.86 -2.47
N VAL A 233 15.97 11.57 -2.54
CA VAL A 233 15.47 10.24 -2.92
C VAL A 233 15.86 9.90 -4.36
N LEU A 234 15.63 10.81 -5.30
CA LEU A 234 15.96 10.61 -6.72
C LEU A 234 17.47 10.51 -6.93
N LEU A 235 18.27 11.23 -6.15
CA LEU A 235 19.73 11.14 -6.18
C LEU A 235 20.17 9.75 -5.74
N ALA A 236 19.63 9.24 -4.64
CA ALA A 236 19.92 7.88 -4.18
C ALA A 236 19.54 6.81 -5.22
N MET A 237 18.50 7.05 -6.04
CA MET A 237 18.07 6.16 -7.12
C MET A 237 18.92 6.28 -8.40
N ASP A 238 19.48 7.46 -8.68
CA ASP A 238 20.25 7.77 -9.89
C ASP A 238 21.74 7.43 -9.77
N LEU A 239 22.24 7.18 -8.56
CA LEU A 239 23.62 6.77 -8.35
C LEU A 239 23.93 5.50 -9.17
N ASP A 240 25.05 5.54 -9.88
CA ASP A 240 25.54 4.38 -10.63
C ASP A 240 26.27 3.43 -9.68
N PHE A 241 25.68 2.25 -9.47
CA PHE A 241 26.24 1.19 -8.64
C PHE A 241 27.02 0.15 -9.46
N GLY A 242 27.17 0.35 -10.78
CA GLY A 242 27.84 -0.61 -11.67
C GLY A 242 27.06 -1.91 -11.88
N LEU A 243 25.76 -1.87 -11.61
CA LEU A 243 24.86 -3.01 -11.72
C LEU A 243 24.28 -3.09 -13.13
N GLN A 244 24.16 -4.30 -13.69
CA GLN A 244 23.45 -4.50 -14.96
C GLN A 244 21.99 -4.01 -14.87
N GLU A 245 21.56 -3.25 -15.89
CA GLU A 245 20.17 -2.78 -16.01
C GLU A 245 19.25 -3.94 -16.39
N VAL A 246 18.20 -4.16 -15.59
CA VAL A 246 17.19 -5.21 -15.84
C VAL A 246 15.83 -4.57 -16.06
N GLU A 247 15.27 -4.75 -17.26
CA GLU A 247 13.96 -4.22 -17.60
C GLU A 247 12.85 -4.78 -16.68
N THR A 248 11.93 -3.90 -16.29
CA THR A 248 10.77 -4.25 -15.44
C THR A 248 9.89 -5.36 -16.03
N ARG A 249 9.87 -5.51 -17.36
CA ARG A 249 9.13 -6.56 -18.08
C ARG A 249 9.62 -7.98 -17.77
N GLN A 250 10.87 -8.11 -17.32
CA GLN A 250 11.48 -9.40 -17.01
C GLN A 250 11.21 -9.84 -15.57
N TRP A 251 10.63 -8.98 -14.74
CA TRP A 251 10.45 -9.25 -13.32
C TRP A 251 9.37 -10.32 -13.05
N GLY A 252 9.55 -11.10 -12.00
CA GLY A 252 8.60 -12.11 -11.55
C GLY A 252 7.29 -11.52 -11.04
N GLY A 253 6.19 -12.26 -11.17
CA GLY A 253 4.86 -11.80 -10.76
C GLY A 253 4.79 -11.48 -9.26
N LEU A 254 5.36 -12.36 -8.41
CA LEU A 254 5.40 -12.13 -6.97
C LEU A 254 6.19 -10.86 -6.61
N LEU A 255 7.33 -10.66 -7.28
CA LEU A 255 8.17 -9.48 -7.10
C LEU A 255 7.43 -8.19 -7.47
N VAL A 256 6.79 -8.17 -8.64
CA VAL A 256 6.00 -7.02 -9.11
C VAL A 256 4.85 -6.71 -8.15
N THR A 257 4.12 -7.73 -7.67
CA THR A 257 3.06 -7.52 -6.67
C THR A 257 3.61 -6.91 -5.38
N LEU A 258 4.75 -7.40 -4.88
CA LEU A 258 5.39 -6.84 -3.69
C LEU A 258 5.79 -5.38 -3.89
N VAL A 259 6.42 -5.04 -5.02
CA VAL A 259 6.83 -3.67 -5.35
C VAL A 259 5.62 -2.74 -5.45
N ILE A 260 4.54 -3.18 -6.11
CA ILE A 260 3.29 -2.41 -6.21
C ILE A 260 2.67 -2.19 -4.83
N ALA A 261 2.61 -3.23 -3.99
CA ALA A 261 2.02 -3.13 -2.66
C ALA A 261 2.81 -2.17 -1.77
N VAL A 262 4.13 -2.33 -1.70
CA VAL A 262 5.01 -1.49 -0.86
C VAL A 262 4.98 -0.04 -1.33
N THR A 263 5.26 0.20 -2.62
CA THR A 263 5.27 1.57 -3.18
C THR A 263 3.89 2.22 -3.08
N GLY A 264 2.83 1.45 -3.36
CA GLY A 264 1.45 1.92 -3.23
C GLY A 264 1.13 2.38 -1.82
N ILE A 265 1.50 1.62 -0.78
CA ILE A 265 1.31 2.02 0.62
C ILE A 265 2.14 3.24 0.97
N VAL A 266 3.42 3.24 0.59
CA VAL A 266 4.38 4.32 0.90
C VAL A 266 3.94 5.66 0.31
N VAL A 267 3.39 5.66 -0.91
CA VAL A 267 2.92 6.88 -1.57
C VAL A 267 1.51 7.25 -1.12
N SER A 268 0.62 6.27 -0.99
CA SER A 268 -0.79 6.54 -0.65
C SER A 268 -0.99 7.04 0.77
N LEU A 269 -0.16 6.65 1.73
CA LEU A 269 -0.26 7.10 3.12
C LEU A 269 -0.05 8.61 3.28
N PRO A 270 1.10 9.20 2.90
CA PRO A 270 1.30 10.64 3.01
C PRO A 270 0.32 11.41 2.14
N LEU A 271 0.05 10.95 0.91
CA LEU A 271 -0.92 11.61 0.03
C LEU A 271 -2.33 11.58 0.61
N GLY A 272 -2.75 10.44 1.17
CA GLY A 272 -4.04 10.30 1.85
C GLY A 272 -4.16 11.19 3.08
N ILE A 273 -3.10 11.33 3.89
CA ILE A 273 -3.07 12.27 5.03
C ILE A 273 -3.23 13.71 4.53
N LEU A 274 -2.49 14.11 3.49
CA LEU A 274 -2.58 15.45 2.92
C LEU A 274 -3.99 15.75 2.39
N LEU A 275 -4.61 14.80 1.68
CA LEU A 275 -5.97 14.93 1.16
C LEU A 275 -7.02 14.98 2.28
N ALA A 276 -6.87 14.16 3.33
CA ALA A 276 -7.76 14.17 4.49
C ALA A 276 -7.70 15.50 5.25
N LEU A 277 -6.50 16.05 5.47
CA LEU A 277 -6.29 17.36 6.06
C LEU A 277 -6.81 18.48 5.14
N GLY A 278 -6.57 18.36 3.84
CA GLY A 278 -7.05 19.29 2.81
C GLY A 278 -8.58 19.41 2.80
N ARG A 279 -9.29 18.29 2.95
CA ARG A 279 -10.76 18.24 3.07
C ARG A 279 -11.29 18.95 4.33
N ARG A 280 -10.50 19.04 5.41
CA ARG A 280 -10.84 19.79 6.65
C ARG A 280 -10.38 21.25 6.63
N SER A 281 -9.69 21.70 5.57
CA SER A 281 -9.18 23.06 5.48
C SER A 281 -10.31 24.10 5.39
N ASN A 282 -10.07 25.29 5.95
CA ASN A 282 -10.95 26.45 5.83
C ASN A 282 -10.84 27.13 4.45
N LEU A 283 -9.77 26.83 3.69
CA LEU A 283 -9.58 27.38 2.35
C LEU A 283 -10.47 26.63 1.34
N PRO A 284 -11.45 27.31 0.70
CA PRO A 284 -12.44 26.65 -0.14
C PRO A 284 -11.81 25.93 -1.34
N LEU A 285 -10.75 26.48 -1.94
CA LEU A 285 -10.08 25.83 -3.07
C LEU A 285 -9.43 24.50 -2.68
N VAL A 286 -8.69 24.46 -1.57
CA VAL A 286 -8.01 23.25 -1.07
C VAL A 286 -9.02 22.19 -0.67
N LYS A 287 -10.11 22.62 -0.02
CA LYS A 287 -11.20 21.74 0.38
C LYS A 287 -11.89 21.12 -0.84
N ILE A 288 -12.28 21.93 -1.83
CA ILE A 288 -12.98 21.47 -3.03
C ILE A 288 -12.07 20.56 -3.87
N SER A 289 -10.81 20.93 -4.08
CA SER A 289 -9.88 20.09 -4.85
C SER A 289 -9.66 18.72 -4.21
N SER A 290 -9.54 18.69 -2.87
CA SER A 290 -9.42 17.43 -2.11
C SER A 290 -10.69 16.58 -2.21
N ILE A 291 -11.87 17.19 -2.08
CA ILE A 291 -13.16 16.49 -2.21
C ILE A 291 -13.30 15.92 -3.62
N VAL A 292 -13.10 16.73 -4.65
CA VAL A 292 -13.23 16.29 -6.05
C VAL A 292 -12.28 15.14 -6.33
N PHE A 293 -11.01 15.23 -5.90
CA PHE A 293 -10.05 14.14 -6.04
C PHE A 293 -10.53 12.86 -5.35
N ILE A 294 -10.89 12.93 -4.07
CA ILE A 294 -11.29 11.76 -3.28
C ILE A 294 -12.54 11.09 -3.88
N GLU A 295 -13.58 11.87 -4.16
CA GLU A 295 -14.84 11.32 -4.67
C GLU A 295 -14.70 10.79 -6.11
N PHE A 296 -13.88 11.44 -6.96
CA PHE A 296 -13.58 10.94 -8.30
C PHE A 296 -12.88 9.57 -8.26
N TRP A 297 -11.75 9.46 -7.55
CA TRP A 297 -10.96 8.22 -7.53
C TRP A 297 -11.69 7.07 -6.83
N ARG A 298 -12.56 7.36 -5.86
CA ARG A 298 -13.41 6.35 -5.23
C ARG A 298 -14.59 5.92 -6.10
N GLY A 299 -15.04 6.78 -7.02
CA GLY A 299 -16.10 6.47 -7.98
C GLY A 299 -15.65 5.63 -9.19
N VAL A 300 -14.35 5.59 -9.49
CA VAL A 300 -13.80 4.86 -10.65
C VAL A 300 -13.29 3.47 -10.24
N PRO A 301 -13.68 2.37 -10.91
CA PRO A 301 -13.12 1.05 -10.64
C PRO A 301 -11.61 0.97 -10.90
N LEU A 302 -10.85 0.33 -9.99
CA LEU A 302 -9.39 0.18 -10.13
C LEU A 302 -9.00 -0.50 -11.46
N ILE A 303 -9.79 -1.46 -11.92
CA ILE A 303 -9.53 -2.13 -13.21
C ILE A 303 -9.57 -1.15 -14.39
N THR A 304 -10.48 -0.17 -14.37
CA THR A 304 -10.58 0.87 -15.40
C THR A 304 -9.34 1.77 -15.38
N VAL A 305 -8.87 2.15 -14.19
CA VAL A 305 -7.64 2.93 -14.01
C VAL A 305 -6.44 2.18 -14.60
N LEU A 306 -6.28 0.91 -14.23
CA LEU A 306 -5.16 0.08 -14.69
C LEU A 306 -5.21 -0.17 -16.20
N PHE A 307 -6.40 -0.45 -16.74
CA PHE A 307 -6.60 -0.64 -18.18
C PHE A 307 -6.30 0.65 -18.95
N PHE A 308 -6.81 1.79 -18.49
CA PHE A 308 -6.54 3.08 -19.10
C PHE A 308 -5.05 3.41 -19.07
N ALA A 309 -4.40 3.28 -17.92
CA ALA A 309 -2.96 3.54 -17.78
C ALA A 309 -2.11 2.61 -18.65
N THR A 310 -2.50 1.34 -18.80
CA THR A 310 -1.71 0.34 -19.52
C THR A 310 -1.91 0.42 -21.03
N TYR A 311 -3.15 0.60 -21.50
CA TYR A 311 -3.49 0.45 -22.92
C TYR A 311 -3.95 1.74 -23.59
N MET A 312 -4.67 2.61 -22.90
CA MET A 312 -5.23 3.84 -23.52
C MET A 312 -4.23 5.00 -23.48
N LEU A 313 -3.59 5.23 -22.33
CA LEU A 313 -2.63 6.33 -22.16
C LEU A 313 -1.50 6.34 -23.21
N PRO A 314 -0.89 5.21 -23.59
CA PRO A 314 0.12 5.18 -24.65
C PRO A 314 -0.37 5.64 -26.03
N LEU A 315 -1.67 5.51 -26.33
CA LEU A 315 -2.24 5.94 -27.61
C LEU A 315 -2.31 7.46 -27.75
N PHE A 316 -2.41 8.16 -26.62
CA PHE A 316 -2.45 9.62 -26.57
C PHE A 316 -1.06 10.27 -26.39
N LEU A 317 -0.05 9.47 -26.03
CA LEU A 317 1.33 9.94 -25.89
C LEU A 317 2.03 9.90 -27.26
N PRO A 318 2.69 10.99 -27.70
CA PRO A 318 3.46 10.95 -28.94
C PRO A 318 4.61 9.94 -28.80
N GLY A 319 4.94 9.20 -29.87
CA GLY A 319 5.84 8.03 -29.89
C GLY A 319 7.28 8.22 -29.38
N ARG A 320 7.61 9.42 -28.88
CA ARG A 320 8.84 9.79 -28.17
C ARG A 320 8.76 9.63 -26.64
N PHE A 321 7.58 9.39 -26.06
CA PHE A 321 7.39 9.17 -24.63
C PHE A 321 6.93 7.73 -24.35
N SER A 322 7.88 6.79 -24.26
CA SER A 322 7.59 5.44 -23.78
C SER A 322 7.69 5.41 -22.25
N ILE A 323 6.56 5.53 -21.55
CA ILE A 323 6.52 5.34 -20.10
C ILE A 323 6.48 3.84 -19.81
N ASP A 324 7.36 3.41 -18.90
CA ASP A 324 7.42 2.04 -18.40
C ASP A 324 6.03 1.53 -17.93
N GLY A 325 5.74 0.26 -18.19
CA GLY A 325 4.45 -0.36 -17.86
C GLY A 325 4.20 -0.44 -16.36
N LEU A 326 5.23 -0.79 -15.58
CA LEU A 326 5.14 -0.88 -14.13
C LEU A 326 4.92 0.51 -13.53
N LEU A 327 5.63 1.54 -14.03
CA LEU A 327 5.47 2.91 -13.55
C LEU A 327 4.03 3.42 -13.73
N ARG A 328 3.42 3.17 -14.89
CA ARG A 328 2.02 3.55 -15.15
C ARG A 328 1.04 2.87 -14.20
N ALA A 329 1.25 1.57 -13.95
CA ALA A 329 0.45 0.83 -12.96
C ALA A 329 0.66 1.39 -11.54
N LEU A 330 1.90 1.67 -11.14
CA LEU A 330 2.24 2.25 -9.83
C LEU A 330 1.56 3.58 -9.59
N VAL A 331 1.59 4.50 -10.56
CA VAL A 331 0.91 5.80 -10.46
C VAL A 331 -0.60 5.61 -10.30
N GLY A 332 -1.21 4.77 -11.12
CA GLY A 332 -2.64 4.47 -11.03
C GLY A 332 -3.05 3.89 -9.67
N VAL A 333 -2.30 2.90 -9.18
CA VAL A 333 -2.53 2.29 -7.85
C VAL A 333 -2.31 3.30 -6.73
N ALA A 334 -1.26 4.11 -6.78
CA ALA A 334 -0.94 5.08 -5.74
C ALA A 334 -2.03 6.16 -5.62
N LEU A 335 -2.51 6.71 -6.74
CA LEU A 335 -3.58 7.70 -6.76
C LEU A 335 -4.88 7.11 -6.23
N PHE A 336 -5.28 5.94 -6.72
CA PHE A 336 -6.47 5.24 -6.25
C PHE A 336 -6.37 4.94 -4.74
N ALA A 337 -5.28 4.30 -4.29
CA ALA A 337 -5.08 3.95 -2.89
C ALA A 337 -5.05 5.19 -1.98
N SER A 338 -4.52 6.33 -2.44
CA SER A 338 -4.47 7.56 -1.65
C SER A 338 -5.86 8.12 -1.32
N ALA A 339 -6.83 7.98 -2.23
CA ALA A 339 -8.19 8.43 -2.00
C ALA A 339 -8.90 7.58 -0.94
N TYR A 340 -8.69 6.27 -0.94
CA TYR A 340 -9.21 5.38 0.11
C TYR A 340 -8.52 5.62 1.44
N MET A 341 -7.20 5.82 1.41
CA MET A 341 -6.43 6.13 2.62
C MET A 341 -6.86 7.45 3.25
N ALA A 342 -7.19 8.46 2.44
CA ALA A 342 -7.73 9.73 2.94
C ALA A 342 -9.02 9.55 3.77
N GLU A 343 -9.90 8.64 3.34
CA GLU A 343 -11.13 8.35 4.07
C GLU A 343 -10.90 7.55 5.35
N VAL A 344 -9.94 6.62 5.34
CA VAL A 344 -9.53 5.89 6.55
C VAL A 344 -8.95 6.86 7.58
N VAL A 345 -8.04 7.75 7.16
CA VAL A 345 -7.45 8.77 8.03
C VAL A 345 -8.54 9.71 8.56
N ARG A 346 -9.49 10.13 7.71
CA ARG A 346 -10.63 10.95 8.14
C ARG A 346 -11.46 10.22 9.20
N GLY A 347 -11.76 8.94 9.00
CA GLY A 347 -12.51 8.12 9.95
C GLY A 347 -11.81 7.92 11.29
N GLY A 348 -10.47 7.97 11.33
CA GLY A 348 -9.70 7.94 12.58
C GLY A 348 -9.53 9.31 13.26
N LEU A 349 -9.82 10.41 12.56
CA LEU A 349 -9.77 11.78 13.10
C LEU A 349 -11.15 12.27 13.60
N GLN A 350 -12.19 11.47 13.42
CA GLN A 350 -13.55 11.64 13.96
C GLN A 350 -13.69 10.76 15.18
#